data_AF-A0A090LFH9-F1
#
_entry.id   AF-A0A090LFH9-F1
#
_cell.length_a   1.000
_cell.length_b   1.000
_cell.length_c   1.000
_cell.angle_alpha   90.00
_cell.angle_beta   90.00
_cell.angle_gamma   90.00
#
_symmetry.space_group_name_H-M   'P 1'
#
loop_
_entity.id
_entity.type
_entity.pdbx_description
1 polymer ?
#
loop_
_entity_poly.entity_id
_entity_poly.type
_entity_poly.pdbx_seq_one_letter_code
_entity_poly.pdbx_strand_id
1 'polypeptide(L)'
;MRFTFLRLLTRRPDRRPLYRRIFTNKRLDIAHLVTLRLLFGTVLLISSFSAVNIFVYYKYIKPIQREKAEQIEKELLEADLAGFKVK
;
A
#
# COMPACT_ATOMS: atom_id res chain seq x y z
N MET A 1 3.26 24.26 -61.30
CA MET A 1 3.11 24.08 -59.84
C MET A 1 4.40 23.49 -59.27
N ARG A 2 5.10 24.19 -58.37
CA ARG A 2 6.35 23.73 -57.76
C ARG A 2 6.04 22.68 -56.69
N PHE A 3 6.36 21.42 -56.95
CA PHE A 3 6.28 20.36 -55.95
C PHE A 3 7.52 20.40 -55.06
N THR A 4 7.36 20.92 -53.84
CA THR A 4 8.44 21.04 -52.88
C THR A 4 8.65 19.71 -52.15
N PHE A 5 9.72 18.97 -52.49
CA PHE A 5 10.13 17.71 -51.83
C PHE A 5 10.29 17.82 -50.31
N LEU A 6 10.54 19.01 -49.78
CA LEU A 6 10.62 19.28 -48.34
C LEU A 6 9.34 18.91 -47.56
N ARG A 7 8.16 18.94 -48.20
CA ARG A 7 6.89 18.53 -47.55
C ARG A 7 6.73 17.02 -47.36
N LEU A 8 7.56 16.19 -48.04
CA LEU A 8 7.53 14.73 -47.87
C LEU A 8 8.33 14.28 -46.64
N LEU A 9 9.33 15.05 -46.22
CA LEU A 9 10.15 14.78 -45.04
C LEU A 9 9.47 15.20 -43.73
N THR A 10 8.49 16.11 -43.79
CA THR A 10 7.73 16.52 -42.61
C THR A 10 6.72 15.43 -42.23
N ARG A 11 6.90 14.81 -41.07
CA ARG A 11 5.98 13.82 -40.50
C ARG A 11 4.57 14.42 -40.44
N ARG A 12 3.60 13.83 -41.16
CA ARG A 12 2.22 14.32 -41.18
C ARG A 12 1.71 14.44 -39.73
N PRO A 13 1.20 15.62 -39.32
CA PRO A 13 0.59 15.76 -38.00
C PRO A 13 -0.64 14.88 -37.95
N ASP A 14 -0.62 13.91 -37.03
CA ASP A 14 -1.63 12.89 -36.92
C ASP A 14 -2.93 13.53 -36.38
N ARG A 15 -3.91 13.80 -37.24
CA ARG A 15 -5.14 14.57 -36.92
C ARG A 15 -6.18 13.82 -36.07
N ARG A 16 -5.85 12.62 -35.58
CA ARG A 16 -6.77 11.80 -34.78
C ARG A 16 -6.99 12.43 -33.40
N PRO A 17 -8.21 12.35 -32.84
CA PRO A 17 -8.50 12.92 -31.52
C PRO A 17 -7.68 12.24 -30.41
N LEU A 18 -7.33 13.01 -29.37
CA LEU A 18 -6.35 12.63 -28.35
C LEU A 18 -6.65 11.28 -27.67
N TYR A 19 -7.93 11.00 -27.38
CA TYR A 19 -8.34 9.73 -26.77
C TYR A 19 -7.94 8.52 -27.62
N ARG A 20 -8.03 8.61 -28.95
CA ARG A 20 -7.64 7.53 -29.88
C ARG A 20 -6.12 7.39 -30.04
N ARG A 21 -5.36 8.43 -29.69
CA ARG A 21 -3.88 8.44 -29.70
C ARG A 21 -3.30 7.87 -28.40
N ILE A 22 -3.94 8.16 -27.26
CA ILE A 22 -3.49 7.74 -25.93
C ILE A 22 -4.00 6.33 -25.62
N PHE A 23 -5.28 6.05 -25.85
CA PHE A 23 -5.90 4.73 -25.69
C PHE A 23 -5.83 3.91 -26.99
N THR A 24 -4.62 3.63 -27.44
CA THR A 24 -4.43 2.56 -28.43
C THR A 24 -4.46 1.21 -27.72
N ASN A 25 -5.06 0.17 -28.30
CA ASN A 25 -5.19 -1.16 -27.67
C ASN A 25 -3.86 -1.63 -27.05
N LYS A 26 -2.74 -1.47 -27.79
CA LYS A 26 -1.39 -1.80 -27.29
C LYS A 26 -0.99 -1.06 -26.02
N ARG A 27 -1.30 0.23 -25.89
CA ARG A 27 -0.96 1.03 -24.69
C ARG A 27 -1.89 0.69 -23.53
N LEU A 28 -3.14 0.37 -23.82
CA LEU A 28 -4.10 -0.08 -22.82
C LEU A 28 -3.70 -1.44 -22.25
N ASP A 29 -3.23 -2.37 -23.09
CA ASP A 29 -2.73 -3.67 -22.66
C ASP A 29 -1.48 -3.55 -21.79
N ILE A 30 -0.55 -2.67 -22.16
CA ILE A 30 0.66 -2.39 -21.35
C ILE A 30 0.24 -1.79 -20.00
N ALA A 31 -0.66 -0.80 -20.00
CA ALA A 31 -1.16 -0.19 -18.77
C ALA A 31 -1.84 -1.23 -17.87
N HIS A 32 -2.66 -2.11 -18.43
CA HIS A 32 -3.34 -3.18 -17.71
C HIS A 32 -2.37 -4.20 -17.11
N LEU A 33 -1.36 -4.62 -17.87
CA LEU A 33 -0.34 -5.56 -17.36
C LEU A 33 0.48 -4.93 -16.23
N VAL A 34 0.86 -3.67 -16.37
CA VAL A 34 1.61 -2.93 -15.33
C VAL A 34 0.76 -2.73 -14.08
N THR A 35 -0.51 -2.37 -14.20
CA THR A 35 -1.40 -2.21 -13.05
C THR A 35 -1.64 -3.53 -12.33
N LEU A 36 -1.86 -4.63 -13.05
CA LEU A 36 -1.98 -5.95 -12.43
C LEU A 36 -0.70 -6.34 -11.70
N ARG A 37 0.48 -6.18 -12.33
CA ARG A 37 1.77 -6.49 -11.69
C ARG A 37 1.98 -5.66 -10.42
N LEU A 38 1.63 -4.38 -10.44
CA LEU A 38 1.68 -3.51 -9.27
C LEU A 38 0.71 -3.98 -8.19
N LEU A 39 -0.53 -4.28 -8.54
CA LEU A 39 -1.56 -4.70 -7.58
C LEU A 39 -1.18 -6.01 -6.89
N PHE A 40 -0.72 -7.01 -7.64
CA PHE A 40 -0.23 -8.25 -7.04
C PHE A 40 1.01 -8.02 -6.19
N GLY A 41 1.95 -7.19 -6.64
CA GLY A 41 3.13 -6.83 -5.87
C GLY A 41 2.79 -6.15 -4.54
N THR A 42 1.88 -5.18 -4.55
CA THR A 42 1.47 -4.45 -3.34
C THR A 42 0.70 -5.34 -2.38
N VAL A 43 -0.20 -6.21 -2.87
CA VAL A 43 -0.92 -7.16 -2.03
C VAL A 43 0.05 -8.13 -1.34
N LEU A 44 1.06 -8.63 -2.04
CA LEU A 44 2.06 -9.53 -1.44
C LEU A 44 2.89 -8.81 -0.37
N LEU A 45 3.29 -7.56 -0.62
CA LEU A 45 4.04 -6.77 0.36
C LEU A 45 3.21 -6.46 1.60
N ILE A 46 1.96 -6.01 1.43
CA ILE A 46 1.05 -5.70 2.53
C ILE A 46 0.73 -6.96 3.34
N SER A 47 0.42 -8.08 2.67
CA SER A 47 0.11 -9.33 3.37
C SER A 47 1.32 -9.86 4.14
N SER A 48 2.52 -9.81 3.56
CA SER A 48 3.75 -10.20 4.25
C SER A 48 4.01 -9.32 5.48
N PHE A 49 3.95 -7.99 5.33
CA PHE A 49 4.14 -7.06 6.44
C PHE A 49 3.11 -7.26 7.55
N SER A 50 1.84 -7.45 7.20
CA SER A 50 0.77 -7.70 8.16
C SER A 50 0.99 -9.03 8.89
N ALA A 51 1.36 -10.09 8.19
CA ALA A 51 1.59 -11.40 8.78
C ALA A 51 2.74 -11.37 9.80
N VAL A 52 3.86 -10.73 9.45
CA VAL A 52 5.00 -10.57 10.35
C VAL A 52 4.62 -9.77 11.59
N ASN A 53 3.92 -8.66 11.45
CA ASN A 53 3.51 -7.85 12.60
C ASN A 53 2.52 -8.58 13.51
N ILE A 54 1.55 -9.30 12.93
CA ILE A 54 0.63 -10.14 13.70
C ILE A 54 1.44 -11.17 14.49
N PHE A 55 2.35 -11.87 13.84
CA PHE A 55 3.18 -12.88 14.50
C PHE A 55 4.00 -12.28 15.65
N VAL A 56 4.68 -11.15 15.41
CA VAL A 56 5.47 -10.46 16.45
C VAL A 56 4.59 -10.00 17.60
N TYR A 57 3.41 -9.45 17.30
CA TYR A 57 2.48 -8.99 18.31
C TYR A 57 2.03 -10.13 19.22
N TYR A 58 1.57 -11.24 18.64
CA TYR A 58 1.08 -12.37 19.43
C TYR A 58 2.19 -13.09 20.18
N LYS A 59 3.39 -13.22 19.59
CA LYS A 59 4.49 -13.96 20.19
C LYS A 59 5.23 -13.17 21.27
N TYR A 60 5.37 -11.85 21.10
CA TYR A 60 6.23 -11.04 21.98
C TYR A 60 5.50 -9.90 22.68
N ILE A 61 4.70 -9.10 21.97
CA ILE A 61 4.11 -7.89 22.56
C ILE A 61 2.98 -8.23 23.53
N LYS A 62 2.06 -9.11 23.11
CA LYS A 62 0.91 -9.54 23.89
C LYS A 62 1.28 -10.16 25.25
N PRO A 63 2.25 -11.09 25.38
CA PRO A 63 2.62 -11.63 26.68
C PRO A 63 3.22 -10.57 27.61
N ILE A 64 4.10 -9.70 27.10
CA ILE A 64 4.69 -8.61 27.91
C ILE A 64 3.60 -7.67 28.45
N GLN A 65 2.59 -7.36 27.65
CA GLN A 65 1.47 -6.53 28.11
C GLN A 65 0.63 -7.22 29.17
N ARG A 66 0.44 -8.54 29.09
CA ARG A 66 -0.27 -9.31 30.11
C ARG A 66 0.48 -9.35 31.42
N GLU A 67 1.78 -9.60 31.40
CA GLU A 67 2.61 -9.59 32.60
C GLU A 67 2.55 -8.23 33.31
N LYS A 68 2.61 -7.14 32.55
CA LYS A 68 2.45 -5.78 33.10
C LYS A 68 1.07 -5.55 33.68
N ALA A 69 0.02 -6.02 33.01
CA ALA A 69 -1.35 -5.90 33.51
C ALA A 69 -1.53 -6.68 34.83
N GLU A 70 -1.00 -7.90 34.92
CA GLU A 70 -1.04 -8.72 36.13
C GLU A 70 -0.26 -8.08 37.28
N GLN A 71 0.87 -7.42 37.00
CA GLN A 71 1.63 -6.67 38.01
C GLN A 71 0.80 -5.49 38.53
N ILE A 72 0.19 -4.71 37.64
CA ILE A 72 -0.67 -3.59 38.02
C ILE A 72 -1.87 -4.08 38.85
N GLU A 73 -2.51 -5.18 38.45
CA GLU A 73 -3.62 -5.76 39.22
C GLU A 73 -3.19 -6.16 40.65
N LYS A 74 -1.99 -6.71 40.82
CA LYS A 74 -1.44 -7.03 42.14
C LYS A 74 -1.17 -5.77 42.97
N GLU A 75 -0.53 -4.76 42.38
CA GLU A 75 -0.25 -3.49 43.05
C GLU A 75 -1.55 -2.78 43.48
N LEU A 76 -2.60 -2.82 42.65
CA LEU A 76 -3.91 -2.28 43.00
C LEU A 76 -4.56 -3.04 44.16
N LEU A 77 -4.50 -4.37 44.16
CA LEU A 77 -5.00 -5.17 45.27
C LEU A 77 -4.24 -4.90 46.58
N GLU A 78 -2.92 -4.77 46.52
CA GLU A 78 -2.10 -4.42 47.69
C GLU A 78 -2.42 -3.02 48.22
N ALA A 79 -2.64 -2.04 47.34
CA ALA A 79 -3.04 -0.69 47.71
C ALA A 79 -4.44 -0.66 48.36
N ASP A 80 -5.39 -1.42 47.81
CA ASP A 80 -6.74 -1.57 48.36
C ASP A 80 -6.70 -2.23 49.75
N LEU A 81 -5.88 -3.28 49.92
CA LEU A 81 -5.66 -3.94 51.21
C LEU A 81 -5.00 -3.01 52.24
N ALA A 82 -4.10 -2.14 51.79
CA ALA A 82 -3.49 -1.10 52.63
C ALA A 82 -4.45 0.07 52.94
N GLY A 83 -5.68 0.05 52.41
CA GLY A 83 -6.73 1.03 52.72
C GLY A 83 -6.59 2.36 51.97
N PHE A 84 -5.76 2.42 50.92
CA PHE A 84 -5.67 3.60 50.07
C PHE A 84 -6.91 3.70 49.19
N LYS A 85 -7.87 4.58 49.56
CA LYS A 85 -8.99 4.91 48.68
C LYS A 85 -8.51 5.74 47.50
N VAL A 86 -8.45 5.14 46.32
CA VAL A 86 -8.39 5.89 45.06
C VAL A 86 -9.68 6.73 44.98
N LYS A 87 -9.52 8.04 44.88
CA LYS A 87 -10.64 8.99 44.83
C LYS A 87 -11.08 9.24 43.39
#